data_AF-A0A822HD03-F1
#
_entry.id   AF-A0A822HD03-F1
#
_cell.length_a   1.000
_cell.length_b   1.000
_cell.length_c   1.000
_cell.angle_alpha   90.00
_cell.angle_beta   90.00
_cell.angle_gamma   90.00
#
_symmetry.space_group_name_H-M   'P 1'
#
loop_
_entity.id
_entity.type
_entity.pdbx_description
1 polymer ?
#
loop_
_entity_poly.entity_id
_entity_poly.type
_entity_poly.pdbx_seq_one_letter_code
_entity_poly.pdbx_strand_id
1 'polypeptide(L)'
;KPLLCPLTIKVFQAIARHLFVLTYRWIIECLKQNLIIDEVSFEIRGDIPFGEYHDGMRNSRLSKHINLFQNCQFFILCDGCQEKMVSENNEIFVL
;
A
#
# COMPACT_ATOMS: atom_id res chain seq x y z
N LYS A 1 12.06 -0.03 17.78
CA LYS A 1 12.09 -1.05 16.69
C LYS A 1 11.15 -0.59 15.59
N PRO A 2 11.54 -0.69 14.32
CA PRO A 2 10.68 -0.34 13.19
C PRO A 2 9.48 -1.28 13.14
N LEU A 3 8.36 -0.76 12.63
CA LEU A 3 7.17 -1.56 12.38
C LEU A 3 7.27 -2.16 10.98
N LEU A 4 7.26 -3.49 10.91
CA LEU A 4 7.44 -4.26 9.68
C LEU A 4 6.20 -5.08 9.35
N CYS A 5 5.98 -5.35 8.07
CA CYS A 5 4.96 -6.31 7.62
C CYS A 5 5.50 -7.25 6.52
N PRO A 6 4.89 -8.44 6.34
CA PRO A 6 5.01 -9.17 5.09
C PRO A 6 4.44 -8.35 3.92
N LEU A 7 4.95 -8.58 2.71
CA LEU A 7 4.34 -8.03 1.50
C LEU A 7 3.19 -8.91 1.03
N THR A 8 1.99 -8.34 1.01
CA THR A 8 0.76 -9.01 0.53
C THR A 8 0.13 -8.16 -0.56
N ILE A 9 -0.77 -8.75 -1.36
CA ILE A 9 -1.53 -8.01 -2.38
C ILE A 9 -2.26 -6.80 -1.75
N LYS A 10 -2.82 -6.95 -0.55
CA LYS A 10 -3.48 -5.84 0.16
C LYS A 10 -2.52 -4.69 0.49
N VAL A 11 -1.27 -4.99 0.83
CA VAL A 11 -0.24 -3.97 1.07
C VAL A 11 0.09 -3.24 -0.24
N PHE A 12 0.29 -3.95 -1.34
CA PHE A 12 0.51 -3.32 -2.65
C PHE A 12 -0.67 -2.46 -3.10
N GLN A 13 -1.90 -2.92 -2.94
CA GLN A 13 -3.10 -2.16 -3.26
C GLN A 13 -3.22 -0.89 -2.39
N ALA A 14 -2.89 -0.97 -1.09
CA ALA A 14 -2.87 0.19 -0.21
C ALA A 14 -1.79 1.20 -0.61
N ILE A 15 -0.59 0.73 -0.96
CA ILE A 15 0.50 1.57 -1.48
C ILE A 15 0.07 2.25 -2.78
N ALA A 16 -0.49 1.53 -3.75
CA ALA A 16 -0.92 2.10 -5.02
C ALA A 16 -2.02 3.16 -4.86
N ARG A 17 -2.85 3.05 -3.82
CA ARG A 17 -3.92 4.00 -3.49
C ARG A 17 -3.51 5.09 -2.50
N HIS A 18 -2.22 5.20 -2.17
CA HIS A 18 -1.70 6.19 -1.22
C HIS A 18 -2.38 6.15 0.16
N LEU A 19 -2.77 4.95 0.61
CA LEU A 19 -3.44 4.74 1.90
C LEU A 19 -2.43 4.47 3.03
N PHE A 20 -2.87 4.67 4.27
CA PHE A 20 -2.11 4.23 5.44
C PHE A 20 -1.97 2.70 5.47
N VAL A 21 -0.77 2.22 5.80
CA VAL A 21 -0.50 0.83 6.15
C VAL A 21 -0.04 0.82 7.60
N LEU A 22 -0.91 0.33 8.49
CA LEU A 22 -0.71 0.41 9.95
C LEU A 22 -0.46 -0.97 10.56
N THR A 23 0.23 -1.00 11.69
CA THR A 23 0.24 -2.17 12.56
C THR A 23 -1.13 -2.37 13.21
N TYR A 24 -1.53 -3.63 13.42
CA TYR A 24 -2.77 -3.97 14.14
C TYR A 24 -2.85 -3.39 15.55
N ARG A 25 -1.71 -3.00 16.14
CA ARG A 25 -1.65 -2.32 17.45
C ARG A 25 -2.40 -1.00 17.46
N TRP A 26 -2.56 -0.33 16.32
CA TRP A 26 -3.38 0.88 16.20
C TRP A 26 -4.83 0.61 16.63
N ILE A 27 -5.42 -0.48 16.13
CA ILE A 27 -6.78 -0.90 16.49
C ILE A 27 -6.87 -1.20 17.98
N ILE A 28 -5.87 -1.91 18.53
CA ILE A 28 -5.83 -2.24 19.96
C ILE A 28 -5.83 -0.97 20.81
N GLU A 29 -5.02 0.02 20.45
CA GLU A 29 -4.96 1.27 21.22
C GLU A 29 -6.20 2.15 21.03
N CYS A 30 -6.80 2.17 19.84
CA CYS A 30 -8.10 2.81 19.63
C CYS A 30 -9.17 2.21 20.56
N LEU A 31 -9.23 0.88 20.65
CA LEU A 31 -10.19 0.17 21.49
C LEU A 31 -9.96 0.41 22.98
N LYS A 32 -8.69 0.40 23.43
CA LYS A 32 -8.34 0.66 24.84
C LYS A 32 -8.72 2.07 25.28
N GLN A 33 -8.54 3.06 24.40
CA GLN A 33 -8.81 4.46 24.72
C GLN A 33 -10.25 4.86 24.39
N ASN A 34 -11.00 3.99 23.71
CA ASN A 34 -12.33 4.28 23.17
C ASN A 34 -12.35 5.54 22.29
N LEU A 35 -11.29 5.74 21.51
CA LEU A 35 -11.04 6.92 20.68
C LEU A 35 -10.30 6.53 19.40
N ILE A 36 -10.47 7.30 18.33
CA ILE A 36 -9.62 7.19 17.14
C ILE A 36 -8.32 7.96 17.43
N ILE A 37 -7.20 7.25 17.51
CA ILE A 37 -5.88 7.83 17.78
C ILE A 37 -5.11 8.08 16.48
N ASP A 38 -4.13 8.98 16.53
CA ASP A 38 -3.27 9.31 15.40
C ASP A 38 -2.54 8.08 14.84
N GLU A 39 -2.70 7.86 13.53
CA GLU A 39 -2.19 6.71 12.79
C GLU A 39 -0.67 6.73 12.63
N VAL A 40 -0.04 7.93 12.64
CA VAL A 40 1.37 8.13 12.25
C VAL A 40 2.34 7.29 13.08
N SER A 41 2.07 7.13 14.38
CA SER A 41 2.93 6.34 15.29
C SER A 41 2.82 4.83 15.06
N PHE A 42 1.82 4.40 14.30
CA PHE A 42 1.53 2.99 13.99
C PHE A 42 1.79 2.65 12.52
N GLU A 43 2.28 3.60 11.73
CA GLU A 43 2.60 3.42 10.32
C GLU A 43 3.77 2.45 10.14
N ILE A 44 3.58 1.45 9.27
CA ILE A 44 4.62 0.52 8.86
C ILE A 44 5.73 1.28 8.13
N ARG A 45 7.00 1.01 8.49
CA ARG A 45 8.20 1.72 7.97
C ARG A 45 9.05 0.87 7.03
N GLY A 46 8.78 -0.43 6.97
CA GLY A 46 9.42 -1.34 6.05
C GLY A 46 8.71 -2.68 5.94
N ASP A 47 9.30 -3.58 5.17
CA ASP A 47 8.78 -4.93 4.98
C ASP A 47 9.88 -5.99 5.11
N ILE A 48 9.44 -7.24 5.33
CA ILE A 48 10.36 -8.36 5.55
C ILE A 48 11.29 -8.59 4.33
N PRO A 49 10.81 -8.53 3.06
CA PRO A 49 11.66 -8.75 1.91
C PRO A 49 12.72 -7.67 1.65
N PHE A 50 12.38 -6.39 1.82
CA PHE A 50 13.23 -5.27 1.39
C PHE A 50 13.88 -4.49 2.55
N GLY A 51 13.61 -4.89 3.79
CA GLY A 51 14.28 -4.39 4.98
C GLY A 51 13.51 -3.31 5.73
N GLU A 52 14.12 -2.84 6.82
CA GLU A 52 13.34 -2.24 7.90
C GLU A 52 13.00 -0.75 7.74
N TYR A 53 13.71 -0.03 6.87
CA TYR A 53 13.68 1.44 6.81
C TYR A 53 13.81 1.98 5.38
N HIS A 54 12.93 1.54 4.48
CA HIS A 54 12.83 2.13 3.14
C HIS A 54 11.65 3.11 3.01
N ASP A 55 10.73 3.15 3.99
CA ASP A 55 9.60 4.08 4.05
C ASP A 55 8.67 4.05 2.84
N GLY A 56 8.64 2.95 2.09
CA GLY A 56 7.90 2.85 0.83
C GLY A 56 6.41 3.18 0.97
N MET A 57 5.76 2.62 2.00
CA MET A 57 4.34 2.87 2.31
C MET A 57 4.09 4.34 2.67
N ARG A 58 4.94 4.91 3.54
CA ARG A 58 4.85 6.31 3.96
C ARG A 58 5.09 7.27 2.80
N ASN A 59 6.13 7.01 2.01
CA ASN A 59 6.49 7.82 0.84
C ASN A 59 5.35 7.81 -0.17
N SER A 60 4.73 6.66 -0.42
CA SER A 60 3.54 6.60 -1.25
C SER A 60 2.42 7.48 -0.67
N ARG A 61 2.02 7.29 0.59
CA ARG A 61 0.93 8.06 1.21
C ARG A 61 1.16 9.58 1.19
N LEU A 62 2.40 10.04 1.33
CA LEU A 62 2.74 11.46 1.31
C LEU A 62 2.82 12.03 -0.12
N SER A 63 3.09 11.19 -1.13
CA SER A 63 3.24 11.59 -2.53
C SER A 63 1.92 11.57 -3.31
N LYS A 64 0.82 12.08 -2.72
CA LYS A 64 -0.57 11.93 -3.22
C LYS A 64 -0.85 12.46 -4.64
N HIS A 65 0.06 13.23 -5.22
CA HIS A 65 -0.11 13.84 -6.54
C HIS A 65 0.77 13.20 -7.61
N ILE A 66 1.58 12.19 -7.25
CA ILE A 66 2.53 11.56 -8.16
C ILE A 66 2.32 10.05 -8.12
N ASN A 67 1.60 9.54 -9.11
CA ASN A 67 1.51 8.10 -9.33
C ASN A 67 2.82 7.63 -9.98
N LEU A 68 3.41 6.55 -9.45
CA LEU A 68 4.70 6.02 -9.93
C LEU A 68 4.71 5.73 -11.44
N PHE A 69 3.57 5.30 -11.97
CA PHE A 69 3.42 4.91 -13.36
C PHE A 69 2.53 5.87 -14.16
N GLN A 70 2.45 7.13 -13.74
CA GLN A 70 1.71 8.14 -14.48
C GLN A 70 2.23 8.23 -15.92
N ASN A 71 1.33 8.23 -16.89
CA ASN A 71 1.62 8.27 -18.33
C ASN A 71 2.35 7.03 -18.88
N CYS A 72 2.38 5.93 -18.13
CA CYS A 72 2.83 4.63 -18.65
C CYS A 72 1.63 3.82 -19.16
N GLN A 73 1.84 3.05 -20.22
CA GLN A 73 0.89 2.04 -20.70
C GLN A 73 1.47 0.65 -20.44
N PHE A 74 0.65 -0.22 -19.85
CA PHE A 74 1.02 -1.61 -19.57
C PHE A 74 0.13 -2.55 -20.37
N PHE A 75 0.74 -3.62 -20.88
CA PHE A 75 0.02 -4.77 -21.40
C PHE A 75 0.16 -5.90 -20.39
N ILE A 76 -0.94 -6.30 -19.77
CA ILE A 76 -0.98 -7.49 -18.93
C ILE A 76 -1.21 -8.67 -19.86
N LEU A 77 -0.19 -9.51 -20.03
CA LEU A 77 -0.31 -10.76 -20.75
C LEU A 77 -0.58 -11.86 -19.73
N CYS A 78 -1.83 -12.32 -19.69
CA CYS A 78 -2.17 -13.52 -18.93
C CYS A 78 -2.07 -14.71 -19.88
N ASP A 79 -1.11 -15.61 -19.65
CA ASP A 79 -1.02 -16.85 -20.43
C ASP A 79 -2.26 -17.72 -20.11
N GLY A 80 -3.20 -17.80 -21.06
CA GLY A 80 -4.44 -18.58 -20.95
C GLY A 80 -5.76 -17.81 -20.83
N CYS A 81 -5.77 -16.47 -20.66
CA CYS A 81 -7.00 -15.67 -20.66
C CYS A 81 -6.85 -14.47 -21.61
N GLN A 82 -7.60 -14.47 -22.72
CA GLN A 82 -7.64 -13.33 -23.64
C GLN A 82 -8.63 -12.28 -23.15
N GLU A 83 -8.21 -11.41 -22.25
CA GLU A 83 -8.90 -10.15 -21.99
C GLU A 83 -7.92 -8.98 -22.06
N LYS A 84 -8.22 -8.05 -22.98
CA LYS A 84 -7.50 -6.80 -23.12
C LYS A 84 -8.05 -5.83 -22.07
N MET A 85 -7.55 -5.88 -20.84
CA MET A 85 -7.89 -4.87 -19.84
C MET A 85 -7.23 -3.55 -20.22
N VAL A 86 -8.04 -2.62 -20.72
CA VAL A 86 -7.65 -1.21 -20.83
C VAL A 86 -7.78 -0.62 -19.44
N SER A 87 -6.72 0.01 -18.94
CA SER A 87 -6.77 0.76 -17.69
C SER A 87 -7.70 1.96 -17.87
N GLU A 88 -8.99 1.81 -17.60
CA GLU A 88 -9.83 2.98 -17.32
C GLU A 88 -9.44 3.48 -15.91
N ASN A 89 -8.96 4.72 -15.85
CA ASN A 89 -8.59 5.44 -14.62
C ASN A 89 -7.28 5.04 -13.90
N ASN A 90 -6.31 4.41 -14.59
CA ASN A 90 -5.02 4.02 -14.00
C ASN A 90 -5.11 3.05 -12.80
N GLU A 91 -6.27 2.42 -12.58
CA GLU A 91 -6.44 1.43 -11.51
C GLU A 91 -6.19 0.03 -12.07
N ILE A 92 -5.00 -0.53 -11.81
CA ILE A 92 -4.75 -1.94 -12.07
C ILE A 92 -5.25 -2.72 -10.85
N PHE A 93 -6.44 -3.30 -10.96
CA PHE A 93 -6.92 -4.32 -10.03
C PHE A 93 -6.36 -5.68 -10.46
N VAL A 94 -5.22 -6.06 -9.88
CA VAL A 94 -4.82 -7.47 -9.89
C VAL A 94 -5.70 -8.17 -8.85
N LEU A 95 -6.70 -8.92 -9.34
CA LEU A 95 -7.44 -9.92 -8.57
C LEU A 95 -6.65 -11.23 -8.56
#